data_AF-A0A516W637-F1
#
_entry.id   AF-A0A516W637-F1
#
_cell.length_a   1.000
_cell.length_b   1.000
_cell.length_c   1.000
_cell.angle_alpha   90.00
_cell.angle_beta   90.00
_cell.angle_gamma   90.00
#
_symmetry.space_group_name_H-M   'P 1'
#
loop_
_entity.id
_entity.type
_entity.pdbx_description
1 polymer ?
#
loop_
_entity_poly.entity_id
_entity_poly.type
_entity_poly.pdbx_seq_one_letter_code
_entity_poly.pdbx_strand_id
1 'polypeptide(L)'
;MSGLPDREQLRVTLAKVIAETCRCDAAALLRDEPFASVIENFDSLYMLEIMLGIEVEYGLSADDLLPRDYTTSEELAEFFPANLTELAEHIEKVAERKAADEAAGIHPPTPESVEAELRRQIEEEEQAHKGERA
;
A
#
# COMPACT_ATOMS: atom_id res chain seq x y z
N MET A 1 0.26 -20.12 1.18
CA MET A 1 1.67 -19.69 0.96
C MET A 1 1.54 -18.21 0.64
N SER A 2 2.31 -17.29 1.21
CA SER A 2 3.76 -17.24 1.04
C SER A 2 4.30 -16.11 1.91
N GLY A 3 5.44 -16.31 2.56
CA GLY A 3 6.28 -15.18 2.97
C GLY A 3 6.83 -14.49 1.72
N LEU A 4 7.25 -13.24 1.86
CA LEU A 4 8.03 -12.57 0.82
C LEU A 4 9.23 -13.45 0.43
N PRO A 5 9.61 -13.47 -0.86
CA PRO A 5 10.83 -14.15 -1.28
C PRO A 5 12.05 -13.46 -0.64
N ASP A 6 13.24 -14.07 -0.79
CA ASP A 6 14.46 -13.37 -0.40
C ASP A 6 14.61 -12.05 -1.17
N ARG A 7 15.43 -11.14 -0.62
CA ARG A 7 15.55 -9.77 -1.13
C ARG A 7 16.04 -9.68 -2.57
N GLU A 8 16.89 -10.61 -3.01
CA GLU A 8 17.38 -10.60 -4.40
C GLU A 8 16.23 -10.97 -5.36
N GLN A 9 15.51 -12.04 -5.04
CA GLN A 9 14.36 -12.47 -5.82
C GLN A 9 13.21 -11.45 -5.77
N LEU A 10 13.00 -10.78 -4.63
CA LEU A 10 12.05 -9.68 -4.47
C LEU A 10 12.40 -8.54 -5.45
N ARG A 11 13.66 -8.08 -5.47
CA ARG A 11 14.10 -7.04 -6.40
C ARG A 11 13.90 -7.45 -7.86
N VAL A 12 14.23 -8.69 -8.23
CA VAL A 12 14.01 -9.19 -9.60
C VAL A 12 12.53 -9.13 -10.00
N THR A 13 11.64 -9.59 -9.13
CA THR A 13 10.20 -9.56 -9.41
C THR A 13 9.67 -8.14 -9.46
N LEU A 14 10.08 -7.25 -8.54
CA LEU A 14 9.68 -5.84 -8.55
C LEU A 14 10.15 -5.13 -9.82
N ALA A 15 11.39 -5.35 -10.25
CA ALA A 15 11.90 -4.77 -11.48
C ALA A 15 11.08 -5.22 -12.70
N LYS A 16 10.65 -6.49 -12.72
CA LYS A 16 9.77 -7.02 -13.77
C LYS A 16 8.40 -6.34 -13.75
N VAL A 17 7.75 -6.26 -12.58
CA VAL A 17 6.45 -5.60 -12.42
C VAL A 17 6.52 -4.15 -12.88
N ILE A 18 7.50 -3.38 -12.41
CA ILE A 18 7.66 -1.97 -12.77
C ILE A 18 7.97 -1.82 -14.27
N ALA A 19 8.83 -2.66 -14.84
CA ALA A 19 9.15 -2.60 -16.26
C ALA A 19 7.94 -2.91 -17.16
N GLU A 20 7.08 -3.85 -16.76
CA GLU A 20 5.85 -4.18 -17.48
C GLU A 20 4.80 -3.06 -17.37
N THR A 21 4.59 -2.55 -16.15
CA THR A 21 3.62 -1.48 -15.86
C THR A 21 4.04 -0.16 -16.53
N CYS A 22 5.28 0.28 -16.29
CA CYS A 22 5.78 1.58 -16.70
C CYS A 22 6.48 1.55 -18.07
N ARG A 23 6.57 0.38 -18.72
CA ARG A 23 7.22 0.18 -20.03
C ARG A 23 8.66 0.70 -20.08
N CYS A 24 9.45 0.41 -19.05
CA CYS A 24 10.81 0.90 -18.89
C CYS A 24 11.85 -0.24 -18.87
N ASP A 25 13.15 0.10 -18.80
CA ASP A 25 14.24 -0.89 -18.79
C ASP A 25 14.41 -1.55 -17.41
N ALA A 26 14.01 -2.82 -17.30
CA ALA A 26 14.21 -3.63 -16.11
C ALA A 26 15.68 -3.73 -15.67
N ALA A 27 16.63 -3.72 -16.62
CA ALA A 27 18.05 -3.80 -16.29
C ALA A 27 18.55 -2.52 -15.60
N ALA A 28 18.00 -1.36 -15.93
CA ALA A 28 18.29 -0.10 -15.25
C ALA A 28 17.76 -0.10 -13.81
N LEU A 29 16.54 -0.61 -13.60
CA LEU A 29 15.97 -0.79 -12.26
C LEU A 29 16.83 -1.73 -11.39
N LEU A 30 17.31 -2.84 -11.96
CA LEU A 30 18.17 -3.80 -11.24
C LEU A 30 19.54 -3.23 -10.84
N ARG A 31 20.05 -2.25 -11.61
CA ARG A 31 21.23 -1.44 -11.24
C ARG A 31 20.94 -0.42 -10.16
N ASP A 32 19.71 -0.38 -9.66
CA ASP A 32 19.26 0.53 -8.61
C ASP A 32 19.23 2.01 -9.03
N GLU A 33 19.06 2.25 -10.33
CA GLU A 33 18.87 3.61 -10.85
C GLU A 33 17.55 4.20 -10.31
N PRO A 34 17.50 5.51 -10.00
CA PRO A 34 16.29 6.18 -9.56
C PRO A 34 15.14 6.00 -10.54
N PHE A 35 13.92 5.80 -10.04
CA PHE A 35 12.74 5.63 -10.90
C PHE A 35 12.53 6.83 -11.83
N ALA A 36 12.74 8.05 -11.34
CA ALA A 36 12.63 9.28 -12.11
C ALA A 36 13.64 9.40 -13.27
N SER A 37 14.73 8.62 -13.27
CA SER A 37 15.68 8.57 -14.40
C SER A 37 15.39 7.45 -15.40
N VAL A 38 14.63 6.43 -14.99
CA VAL A 38 14.35 5.24 -15.82
C VAL A 38 12.96 5.31 -16.44
N ILE A 39 12.00 5.94 -15.77
CA ILE A 39 10.60 6.06 -16.18
C ILE A 39 10.37 7.48 -16.72
N GLU A 40 9.96 7.57 -17.97
CA GLU A 40 9.68 8.85 -18.61
C GLU A 40 8.42 9.50 -18.01
N ASN A 41 8.52 10.78 -17.63
CA ASN A 41 7.43 11.53 -16.97
C ASN A 41 6.94 10.86 -15.67
N PHE A 42 7.86 10.33 -14.86
CA PHE A 42 7.53 9.71 -13.58
C PHE A 42 6.77 10.66 -12.65
N ASP A 43 5.50 10.32 -12.37
CA ASP A 43 4.55 11.10 -11.58
C ASP A 43 3.73 10.21 -10.63
N SER A 44 2.77 10.80 -9.91
CA SER A 44 1.93 10.08 -8.95
C SER A 44 1.04 9.00 -9.58
N LEU A 45 0.72 9.10 -10.87
CA LEU A 45 -0.05 8.06 -11.56
C LEU A 45 0.80 6.80 -11.71
N TYR A 46 2.06 6.94 -12.15
CA TYR A 46 2.98 5.79 -12.21
C TYR A 46 3.23 5.18 -10.83
N MET A 47 3.35 5.99 -9.79
CA MET A 47 3.49 5.49 -8.41
C MET A 47 2.29 4.62 -8.00
N LEU A 48 1.06 5.05 -8.31
CA LEU A 48 -0.16 4.28 -8.07
C LEU A 48 -0.19 2.98 -8.89
N GLU A 49 0.15 3.04 -10.17
CA GLU A 49 0.18 1.86 -11.04
C GLU A 49 1.20 0.82 -10.56
N ILE A 50 2.36 1.27 -10.07
CA ILE A 50 3.36 0.38 -9.47
C ILE A 50 2.79 -0.30 -8.21
N MET A 51 2.14 0.44 -7.31
CA MET A 51 1.52 -0.13 -6.11
C MET A 51 0.44 -1.16 -6.45
N LEU A 52 -0.39 -0.89 -7.46
CA LEU A 52 -1.40 -1.84 -7.94
C LEU A 52 -0.76 -3.09 -8.57
N GLY A 53 0.33 -2.94 -9.30
CA GLY A 53 1.09 -4.08 -9.82
C GLY A 53 1.66 -4.96 -8.71
N ILE A 54 2.15 -4.35 -7.63
CA ILE A 54 2.66 -5.04 -6.44
C ILE A 54 1.52 -5.74 -5.68
N GLU A 55 0.35 -5.11 -5.58
CA GLU A 55 -0.84 -5.70 -4.97
C GLU A 55 -1.25 -7.00 -5.67
N VAL A 56 -1.28 -6.99 -7.01
CA VAL A 56 -1.62 -8.18 -7.80
C VAL A 56 -0.59 -9.29 -7.60
N GLU A 57 0.70 -8.96 -7.52
CA GLU A 57 1.78 -9.95 -7.40
C GLU A 57 1.87 -10.57 -6.00
N TYR A 58 1.69 -9.76 -4.94
CA TYR A 58 1.97 -10.17 -3.56
C TYR A 58 0.76 -10.18 -2.61
N GLY A 59 -0.41 -9.68 -3.04
CA GLY A 59 -1.59 -9.57 -2.19
C GLY A 59 -1.44 -8.54 -1.06
N LEU A 60 -0.53 -7.58 -1.22
CA LEU A 60 -0.37 -6.43 -0.34
C LEU A 60 -1.27 -5.31 -0.87
N SER A 61 -2.27 -4.87 -0.10
CA SER A 61 -3.16 -3.78 -0.56
C SER A 61 -2.32 -2.55 -0.88
N ALA A 62 -2.67 -1.81 -1.95
CA ALA A 62 -2.08 -0.51 -2.20
C ALA A 62 -2.19 0.42 -0.98
N ASP A 63 -3.27 0.32 -0.19
CA ASP A 63 -3.44 1.07 1.06
C ASP A 63 -2.42 0.65 2.14
N ASP A 64 -2.00 -0.61 2.16
CA ASP A 64 -0.94 -1.08 3.07
C ASP A 64 0.43 -0.51 2.67
N LEU A 65 0.63 -0.20 1.38
CA LEU A 65 1.86 0.41 0.88
C LEU A 65 1.91 1.91 1.17
N LEU A 66 0.81 2.53 1.57
CA LEU A 66 0.79 3.95 1.95
C LEU A 66 1.07 4.13 3.46
N PRO A 67 1.67 5.26 3.86
CA PRO A 67 1.71 5.64 5.27
C PRO A 67 0.28 5.75 5.83
N ARG A 68 0.09 5.38 7.11
CA ARG A 68 -1.22 5.47 7.77
C ARG A 68 -1.77 6.91 7.84
N ASP A 69 -0.88 7.90 7.80
CA ASP A 69 -1.22 9.32 7.88
C ASP A 69 -1.33 9.97 6.47
N TYR A 70 -1.34 9.17 5.41
CA TYR A 70 -1.46 9.66 4.03
C TYR A 70 -2.83 10.32 3.81
N THR A 71 -2.81 11.58 3.35
CA THR A 71 -4.04 12.38 3.19
C THR A 71 -4.26 12.89 1.78
N THR A 72 -3.20 13.18 1.02
CA THR A 72 -3.35 13.69 -0.36
C THR A 72 -2.38 13.06 -1.36
N SER A 73 -2.74 13.09 -2.65
CA SER A 73 -1.90 12.56 -3.73
C SER A 73 -0.60 13.35 -3.95
N GLU A 74 -0.50 14.60 -3.50
CA GLU A 74 0.76 15.35 -3.57
C GLU A 74 1.81 14.76 -2.61
N GLU A 75 1.38 14.24 -1.46
CA GLU A 75 2.24 13.61 -0.47
C GLU A 75 2.79 12.27 -0.96
N LEU A 76 2.16 11.65 -1.97
CA LEU A 76 2.58 10.34 -2.49
C LEU A 76 4.02 10.38 -2.98
N ALA A 77 4.41 11.45 -3.68
CA ALA A 77 5.77 11.59 -4.18
C ALA A 77 6.82 11.75 -3.08
N GLU A 78 6.42 12.23 -1.90
CA GLU A 78 7.31 12.38 -0.74
C GLU A 78 7.59 11.04 -0.06
N PHE A 79 6.62 10.13 -0.10
CA PHE A 79 6.69 8.83 0.56
C PHE A 79 7.06 7.68 -0.37
N PHE A 80 6.91 7.86 -1.68
CA PHE A 80 7.19 6.81 -2.63
C PHE A 80 8.70 6.53 -2.68
N PRO A 81 9.14 5.26 -2.59
CA PRO A 81 10.55 4.89 -2.67
C PRO A 81 11.24 5.43 -3.92
N ALA A 82 12.48 5.89 -3.81
CA ALA A 82 13.17 6.52 -4.93
C ALA A 82 13.74 5.50 -5.94
N ASN A 83 13.99 4.26 -5.49
CA ASN A 83 14.63 3.19 -6.25
C ASN A 83 14.18 1.81 -5.76
N LEU A 84 14.68 0.77 -6.41
CA LEU A 84 14.27 -0.62 -6.20
C LEU A 84 14.68 -1.15 -4.82
N THR A 85 15.84 -0.76 -4.30
CA THR A 85 16.30 -1.11 -2.95
C THR A 85 15.35 -0.55 -1.89
N GLU A 86 15.03 0.74 -1.96
CA GLU A 86 14.10 1.37 -1.02
C GLU A 86 12.69 0.78 -1.11
N LEU A 87 12.24 0.44 -2.32
CA LEU A 87 10.93 -0.20 -2.50
C LEU A 87 10.89 -1.60 -1.90
N ALA A 88 11.96 -2.39 -2.06
CA ALA A 88 12.05 -3.70 -1.43
C ALA A 88 12.03 -3.59 0.10
N GLU A 89 12.77 -2.64 0.69
CA GLU A 89 12.75 -2.39 2.14
C GLU A 89 11.38 -1.95 2.64
N HIS A 90 10.69 -1.13 1.86
CA HIS A 90 9.34 -0.69 2.18
C HIS A 90 8.36 -1.86 2.22
N ILE A 91 8.40 -2.74 1.21
CA ILE A 91 7.56 -3.94 1.13
C ILE A 91 7.87 -4.89 2.29
N GLU A 92 9.13 -5.10 2.63
CA GLU A 92 9.55 -5.90 3.79
C GLU A 92 8.93 -5.36 5.09
N LYS A 93 9.03 -4.04 5.35
CA LYS A 93 8.42 -3.39 6.53
C LYS A 93 6.89 -3.49 6.55
N VAL A 94 6.24 -3.37 5.39
CA VAL A 94 4.78 -3.51 5.28
C VAL A 94 4.36 -4.93 5.63
N ALA A 95 5.07 -5.94 5.10
CA ALA A 95 4.79 -7.34 5.41
C ALA A 95 5.02 -7.66 6.89
N GLU A 96 6.10 -7.14 7.50
CA GLU A 96 6.35 -7.27 8.94
C GLU A 96 5.22 -6.66 9.77
N ARG A 97 4.75 -5.46 9.40
CA ARG A 97 3.63 -4.78 10.06
C ARG A 97 2.34 -5.59 9.94
N LYS A 98 2.01 -6.11 8.75
CA LYS A 98 0.81 -6.94 8.57
C LYS A 98 0.87 -8.21 9.43
N ALA A 99 2.01 -8.88 9.47
CA ALA A 99 2.19 -10.05 10.34
C ALA A 99 2.03 -9.70 11.83
N ALA A 100 2.51 -8.53 12.25
CA ALA A 100 2.34 -8.05 13.62
C ALA A 100 0.87 -7.68 13.93
N ASP A 101 0.18 -7.00 13.03
CA ASP A 101 -1.24 -6.65 13.16
C ASP A 101 -2.10 -7.93 13.22
N GLU A 102 -1.84 -8.92 12.36
CA GLU A 102 -2.49 -10.24 12.40
C GLU A 102 -2.24 -10.97 13.73
N ALA A 103 -1.00 -10.98 14.24
CA ALA A 103 -0.67 -11.58 15.52
C ALA A 103 -1.34 -10.87 16.71
N ALA A 104 -1.61 -9.58 16.59
CA ALA A 104 -2.33 -8.78 17.58
C ALA A 104 -3.87 -8.91 17.44
N GLY A 105 -4.37 -9.62 16.43
CA GLY A 105 -5.81 -9.70 16.13
C GLY A 105 -6.40 -8.38 15.59
N ILE A 106 -5.54 -7.47 15.13
CA ILE A 106 -5.93 -6.22 14.48
C ILE A 106 -6.16 -6.56 13.01
N HIS A 107 -7.42 -6.77 12.65
CA HIS A 107 -7.83 -6.98 11.26
C HIS A 107 -8.37 -5.67 10.68
N PRO A 108 -8.10 -5.37 9.40
CA PRO A 108 -8.81 -4.29 8.73
C PRO A 108 -10.32 -4.52 8.86
N PRO A 109 -11.12 -3.46 9.06
CA PRO A 109 -12.55 -3.62 9.26
C PRO A 109 -13.16 -4.28 8.03
N THR A 110 -13.90 -5.36 8.25
CA THR A 110 -14.68 -6.01 7.19
C THR A 110 -15.88 -5.15 6.82
N PRO A 111 -16.43 -5.25 5.59
CA PRO A 111 -17.67 -4.55 5.22
C PRO A 111 -18.79 -4.78 6.24
N GLU A 112 -18.89 -5.99 6.78
CA GLU A 112 -19.86 -6.36 7.83
C GLU A 112 -19.60 -5.63 9.16
N SER A 113 -18.32 -5.48 9.56
CA SER A 113 -17.97 -4.74 10.78
C SER A 113 -18.19 -3.23 10.64
N VAL A 114 -17.95 -2.66 9.46
CA VAL A 114 -18.23 -1.25 9.17
C VAL A 114 -19.73 -1.00 9.20
N GLU A 115 -20.52 -1.87 8.58
CA GLU A 115 -21.98 -1.76 8.59
C GLU A 115 -22.55 -1.91 10.01
N ALA A 116 -22.02 -2.84 10.82
CA ALA A 116 -22.43 -3.01 12.21
C ALA A 116 -22.12 -1.77 13.06
N GLU A 117 -20.93 -1.18 12.90
CA GLU A 117 -20.53 0.03 13.61
C GLU A 117 -21.36 1.25 13.18
N LEU A 118 -21.61 1.40 11.88
CA LEU A 118 -22.46 2.48 11.36
C LEU A 118 -23.89 2.38 11.90
N ARG A 119 -24.47 1.18 11.94
CA ARG A 119 -25.80 0.95 12.54
C ARG A 119 -25.83 1.32 14.01
N ARG A 120 -24.79 0.94 14.76
CA ARG A 120 -24.65 1.30 16.18
C ARG A 120 -24.60 2.81 16.39
N GLN A 121 -23.81 3.53 15.58
CA GLN A 121 -23.70 4.99 15.67
C GLN A 121 -25.04 5.68 15.40
N ILE A 122 -25.80 5.22 14.39
CA ILE A 122 -27.14 5.72 14.09
C ILE A 122 -28.09 5.51 15.29
N GLU A 123 -28.08 4.32 15.91
CA GLU A 123 -28.90 4.03 17.09
C GLU A 123 -28.51 4.91 18.29
N GLU A 124 -27.22 5.14 18.53
CA GLU A 124 -26.73 6.01 19.61
C GLU A 124 -27.15 7.48 19.40
N GLU A 125 -27.08 7.99 18.16
CA GLU A 125 -27.57 9.34 17.82
C GLU A 125 -29.09 9.49 17.97
N GLU A 126 -29.87 8.50 17.53
CA GLU A 126 -31.33 8.51 17.66
C GLU A 126 -31.77 8.50 19.14
N GLN A 127 -31.05 7.78 20.01
CA GLN A 127 -31.31 7.76 21.45
C GLN A 127 -30.91 9.07 22.12
N ALA A 128 -29.78 9.68 21.73
CA ALA A 128 -29.36 10.99 22.22
C ALA A 128 -30.39 12.08 21.88
N HIS A 129 -30.95 12.06 20.67
CA HIS A 129 -31.91 13.07 20.24
C HIS A 129 -33.31 12.90 20.86
N LYS A 130 -33.66 11.69 21.32
CA LYS A 130 -34.87 11.45 22.12
C LYS A 130 -34.72 11.91 23.58
N GLY A 131 -33.51 11.89 24.13
CA GLY A 131 -33.22 12.32 25.50
C GLY A 131 -33.31 13.84 25.72
N GLU A 132 -33.00 14.65 24.70
CA GLU A 132 -33.06 16.13 24.78
C GLU A 132 -34.46 16.74 24.62
N ARG A 133 -35.48 15.93 24.29
CA ARG A 133 -36.87 16.38 24.14
C ARG A 133 -37.80 15.98 25.31
N ALA A 134 -37.25 15.44 26.41
CA ALA A 134 -37.98 15.05 27.61
C ALA A 134 -37.93 16.11 28.71
#